data_AF-A0A7X5N234-F1
#
_entry.id   AF-A0A7X5N234-F1
#
_cell.length_a   1.000
_cell.length_b   1.000
_cell.length_c   1.000
_cell.angle_alpha   90.00
_cell.angle_beta   90.00
_cell.angle_gamma   90.00
#
_symmetry.space_group_name_H-M   'P 1'
#
loop_
_entity.id
_entity.type
_entity.pdbx_description
1 polymer ?
#
loop_
_entity_poly.entity_id
_entity_poly.type
_entity_poly.pdbx_seq_one_letter_code
_entity_poly.pdbx_strand_id
1 'polypeptide(L)'
;WQADLLRAGLPAFDWNRKKIATKWAENLIEAIEQSRDTTLERFLFALGIEHVGESTAKALSAWFGDLELIRHLPWPLFKRVPDIGGEVARSLGHFFDQPGNQQAIDDLLQRGVRIGDAHPPSPKLREALSFASVLQDMDIPKVT
;
A
#
# COMPACT_ATOMS: atom_id res chain seq x y z
N TRP A 1 36.41 -7.00 -16.33
CA TRP A 1 35.35 -7.74 -17.03
C TRP A 1 33.95 -7.25 -16.59
N GLN A 2 33.62 -5.95 -16.75
CA GLN A 2 32.23 -5.44 -16.60
C GLN A 2 32.02 -3.95 -16.93
N ALA A 3 32.92 -3.27 -17.66
CA ALA A 3 32.81 -1.82 -17.90
C ALA A 3 32.39 -1.43 -19.33
N ASP A 4 32.18 -2.39 -20.25
CA ASP A 4 31.92 -2.09 -21.67
C ASP A 4 30.43 -1.93 -22.05
N LEU A 5 29.49 -2.33 -21.19
CA LEU A 5 28.06 -2.31 -21.55
C LEU A 5 27.44 -0.89 -21.55
N LEU A 6 28.05 0.09 -20.90
CA LEU A 6 27.51 1.46 -20.83
C LEU A 6 27.87 2.33 -22.05
N ARG A 7 28.75 1.86 -22.96
CA ARG A 7 29.10 2.58 -24.19
C ARG A 7 28.29 2.15 -25.41
N ALA A 8 27.61 1.01 -25.35
CA ALA A 8 26.94 0.42 -26.51
C ALA A 8 25.51 0.93 -26.75
N GLY A 9 24.96 1.76 -25.85
CA GLY A 9 23.52 2.02 -25.82
C GLY A 9 22.75 0.76 -25.37
N LEU A 10 21.67 0.94 -24.62
CA LEU A 10 20.80 -0.19 -24.29
C LEU A 10 20.35 -0.84 -25.62
N PRO A 11 20.45 -2.17 -25.79
CA PRO A 11 19.93 -2.81 -26.99
C PRO A 11 18.46 -2.43 -27.10
N ALA A 12 18.09 -1.83 -28.23
CA ALA A 12 16.70 -1.51 -28.52
C ALA A 12 15.89 -2.80 -28.39
N PHE A 13 14.98 -2.83 -27.43
CA PHE A 13 14.07 -3.95 -27.26
C PHE A 13 13.18 -4.01 -28.51
N ASP A 14 13.48 -4.95 -29.42
CA ASP A 14 12.70 -5.15 -30.64
C ASP A 14 11.41 -5.88 -30.28
N TRP A 15 10.34 -5.11 -30.10
CA TRP A 15 9.00 -5.64 -29.90
C TRP A 15 8.62 -6.51 -31.11
N ASN A 16 8.29 -7.78 -30.87
CA ASN A 16 7.70 -8.64 -31.90
C ASN A 16 6.25 -8.21 -32.20
N ARG A 17 6.11 -7.11 -32.95
CA ARG A 17 4.85 -6.46 -33.33
C ARG A 17 3.91 -7.37 -34.13
N LYS A 18 4.40 -8.49 -34.68
CA LYS A 18 3.57 -9.45 -35.44
C LYS A 18 2.73 -10.38 -34.57
N LYS A 19 3.05 -10.54 -33.28
CA LYS A 19 2.33 -11.45 -32.36
C LYS A 19 1.46 -10.74 -31.32
N ILE A 20 1.63 -9.43 -31.13
CA ILE A 20 0.68 -8.63 -30.35
C ILE A 20 -0.49 -8.35 -31.28
N ALA A 21 -1.50 -9.22 -31.28
CA ALA A 21 -2.76 -8.92 -31.91
C ALA A 21 -3.26 -7.58 -31.32
N THR A 22 -3.45 -6.55 -32.13
CA THR A 22 -3.77 -5.17 -31.72
C THR A 22 -4.81 -5.13 -30.59
N LYS A 23 -5.81 -6.02 -30.66
CA LYS A 23 -6.86 -6.21 -29.66
C LYS A 23 -6.36 -6.55 -28.24
N TRP A 24 -5.31 -7.36 -28.09
CA TRP A 24 -4.75 -7.68 -26.77
C TRP A 24 -4.07 -6.47 -26.12
N ALA A 25 -3.36 -5.66 -26.90
CA ALA A 25 -2.75 -4.44 -26.40
C ALA A 25 -3.82 -3.40 -26.03
N GLU A 26 -4.84 -3.24 -26.87
CA GLU A 26 -6.00 -2.39 -26.61
C GLU A 26 -6.71 -2.80 -25.31
N ASN A 27 -7.03 -4.09 -25.15
CA ASN A 27 -7.65 -4.62 -23.94
C ASN A 27 -6.80 -4.37 -22.69
N LEU A 28 -5.47 -4.49 -22.79
CA LEU A 28 -4.58 -4.24 -21.65
C LEU A 28 -4.57 -2.76 -21.26
N ILE A 29 -4.49 -1.86 -22.24
CA ILE A 29 -4.55 -0.41 -22.00
C ILE A 29 -5.90 -0.06 -21.38
N GLU A 30 -6.99 -0.59 -21.91
CA GLU A 30 -8.33 -0.38 -21.38
C GLU A 30 -8.46 -0.89 -19.94
N ALA A 31 -7.94 -2.08 -19.65
CA ALA A 31 -7.94 -2.64 -18.29
C ALA A 31 -7.14 -1.78 -17.31
N ILE A 32 -6.00 -1.21 -17.73
CA ILE A 32 -5.21 -0.29 -16.90
C ILE A 32 -6.01 0.99 -16.62
N GLU A 33 -6.65 1.57 -17.64
CA GLU A 33 -7.50 2.76 -17.48
C GLU A 33 -8.67 2.48 -16.54
N GLN A 34 -9.35 1.35 -16.70
CA GLN A 34 -10.45 0.94 -15.82
C GLN A 34 -10.00 0.68 -14.38
N SER A 35 -8.75 0.26 -14.17
CA SER A 35 -8.21 0.00 -12.83
C SER A 35 -7.88 1.26 -12.01
N ARG A 36 -7.91 2.44 -12.64
CA ARG A 36 -7.59 3.71 -11.98
C ARG A 36 -8.57 4.08 -10.88
N ASP A 37 -9.86 3.80 -11.07
CA ASP A 37 -10.86 4.02 -10.02
C ASP A 37 -11.00 2.73 -9.19
N THR A 38 -10.63 2.79 -7.92
CA THR A 38 -10.54 1.61 -7.05
C THR A 38 -11.08 1.90 -5.63
N THR A 39 -11.14 0.86 -4.82
CA THR A 39 -11.42 0.93 -3.38
C THR A 39 -10.13 0.94 -2.57
N LEU A 40 -10.18 1.46 -1.34
CA LEU A 40 -9.04 1.52 -0.43
C LEU A 40 -8.53 0.11 -0.10
N GLU A 41 -9.42 -0.84 0.16
CA GLU A 41 -9.10 -2.27 0.33
C GLU A 41 -8.26 -2.82 -0.84
N ARG A 42 -8.73 -2.62 -2.07
CA ARG A 42 -8.03 -3.12 -3.28
C ARG A 42 -6.70 -2.41 -3.49
N PHE A 43 -6.65 -1.11 -3.20
CA PHE A 43 -5.43 -0.33 -3.30
C PHE A 43 -4.38 -0.84 -2.32
N LEU A 44 -4.72 -0.99 -1.04
CA LEU A 44 -3.82 -1.51 0.00
C LEU A 44 -3.32 -2.93 -0.32
N PHE A 45 -4.20 -3.80 -0.82
CA PHE A 45 -3.82 -5.14 -1.25
C PHE A 45 -2.83 -5.09 -2.44
N ALA A 46 -3.07 -4.20 -3.41
CA ALA A 46 -2.21 -4.05 -4.59
C ALA A 46 -0.81 -3.50 -4.28
N LEU A 47 -0.60 -2.83 -3.14
CA LEU A 47 0.72 -2.37 -2.71
C LEU A 47 1.68 -3.51 -2.36
N GLY A 48 1.18 -4.72 -2.11
CA GLY A 48 2.01 -5.90 -1.86
C GLY A 48 2.80 -5.82 -0.56
N ILE A 49 2.23 -5.21 0.48
CA ILE A 49 2.86 -5.10 1.80
C ILE A 49 3.01 -6.50 2.42
N GLU A 50 4.19 -6.79 2.98
CA GLU A 50 4.46 -8.09 3.60
C GLU A 50 3.43 -8.40 4.71
N HIS A 51 2.93 -9.65 4.71
CA HIS A 51 1.86 -10.14 5.58
C HIS A 51 0.47 -9.50 5.42
N VAL A 52 0.29 -8.56 4.48
CA VAL A 52 -1.02 -7.94 4.22
C VAL A 52 -1.71 -8.66 3.06
N GLY A 53 -2.63 -9.56 3.42
CA GLY A 53 -3.54 -10.20 2.45
C GLY A 53 -4.83 -9.41 2.24
N GLU A 54 -5.74 -9.95 1.42
CA GLU A 54 -7.05 -9.37 1.12
C GLU A 54 -7.87 -9.10 2.40
N SER A 55 -7.92 -10.07 3.32
CA SER A 55 -8.64 -9.91 4.60
C SER A 55 -8.06 -8.79 5.47
N THR A 56 -6.74 -8.66 5.53
CA THR A 56 -6.05 -7.61 6.30
C THR A 56 -6.28 -6.25 5.65
N ALA A 57 -6.17 -6.14 4.33
CA ALA A 57 -6.43 -4.90 3.59
C ALA A 57 -7.88 -4.43 3.79
N LYS A 58 -8.83 -5.37 3.76
CA LYS A 58 -10.25 -5.10 4.06
C LYS A 58 -10.45 -4.58 5.48
N ALA A 59 -9.80 -5.22 6.46
CA ALA A 59 -9.90 -4.82 7.86
C ALA A 59 -9.31 -3.41 8.07
N LEU A 60 -8.14 -3.12 7.48
CA LEU A 60 -7.53 -1.79 7.52
C LEU A 60 -8.44 -0.73 6.90
N SER A 61 -8.98 -1.00 5.72
CA SER A 61 -9.91 -0.12 5.02
C SER A 61 -11.13 0.18 5.90
N ALA A 62 -11.78 -0.84 6.44
CA ALA A 62 -12.97 -0.68 7.27
C ALA A 62 -12.71 0.05 8.60
N TRP A 63 -11.49 -0.08 9.16
CA TRP A 63 -11.14 0.53 10.44
C TRP A 63 -10.68 1.98 10.32
N PHE A 64 -9.86 2.28 9.32
CA PHE A 64 -9.22 3.59 9.17
C PHE A 64 -9.86 4.45 8.11
N GLY A 65 -10.37 3.86 7.03
CA GLY A 65 -11.19 4.51 6.01
C GLY A 65 -10.47 5.52 5.12
N ASP A 66 -9.21 5.84 5.37
CA ASP A 66 -8.49 6.87 4.63
C ASP A 66 -7.00 6.50 4.45
N LEU A 67 -6.50 6.65 3.21
CA LEU A 67 -5.12 6.32 2.87
C LEU A 67 -4.12 7.25 3.58
N GLU A 68 -4.44 8.55 3.65
CA GLU A 68 -3.56 9.55 4.28
C GLU A 68 -3.42 9.30 5.78
N LEU A 69 -4.48 8.84 6.44
CA LEU A 69 -4.42 8.39 7.81
C LEU A 69 -3.52 7.15 7.95
N ILE A 70 -3.74 6.12 7.12
CA ILE A 70 -3.00 4.84 7.20
C ILE A 70 -1.50 5.07 6.98
N ARG A 71 -1.10 5.87 5.97
CA ARG A 71 0.31 6.06 5.61
C ARG A 71 1.13 6.86 6.64
N HIS A 72 0.47 7.55 7.57
CA HIS A 72 1.12 8.37 8.60
C HIS A 72 0.88 7.86 10.03
N LEU A 73 0.15 6.74 10.17
CA LEU A 73 -0.19 6.20 11.47
C LEU A 73 1.06 5.56 12.11
N PRO A 74 1.34 5.83 13.40
CA PRO A 74 2.34 5.07 14.14
C PRO A 74 2.01 3.58 14.11
N TRP A 75 3.01 2.76 13.76
CA TRP A 75 2.83 1.32 13.54
C TRP A 75 2.10 0.58 14.67
N PRO A 76 2.28 0.89 15.97
CA PRO A 76 1.60 0.15 17.02
C PRO A 76 0.08 0.27 16.97
N LEU A 77 -0.45 1.35 16.37
CA LEU A 77 -1.88 1.59 16.27
C LEU A 77 -2.57 0.63 15.29
N PHE A 78 -1.83 0.00 14.36
CA PHE A 78 -2.40 -1.04 13.51
C PHE A 78 -2.89 -2.26 14.30
N LYS A 79 -2.33 -2.52 15.50
CA LYS A 79 -2.78 -3.58 16.41
C LYS A 79 -4.20 -3.39 16.95
N ARG A 80 -4.80 -2.22 16.73
CA ARG A 80 -6.19 -1.92 17.12
C ARG A 80 -7.20 -2.56 16.19
N VAL A 81 -6.78 -2.94 14.99
CA VAL A 81 -7.59 -3.71 14.05
C VAL A 81 -7.61 -5.18 14.50
N PRO A 82 -8.79 -5.82 14.59
CA PRO A 82 -8.91 -7.23 14.89
C PRO A 82 -8.04 -8.06 13.96
N ASP A 83 -7.44 -9.12 14.52
CA ASP A 83 -6.58 -10.06 13.80
C ASP A 83 -5.27 -9.47 13.24
N ILE A 84 -4.93 -8.21 13.56
CA ILE A 84 -3.62 -7.62 13.28
C ILE A 84 -2.71 -7.73 14.51
N GLY A 85 -1.73 -8.64 14.43
CA GLY A 85 -0.68 -8.81 15.43
C GLY A 85 0.51 -7.85 15.24
N GLY A 86 1.49 -7.96 16.15
CA GLY A 86 2.68 -7.10 16.13
C GLY A 86 3.61 -7.28 14.93
N GLU A 87 3.60 -8.46 14.28
CA GLU A 87 4.40 -8.71 13.06
C GLU A 87 3.84 -7.90 11.88
N VAL A 88 2.55 -8.11 11.57
CA VAL A 88 1.82 -7.37 10.53
C VAL A 88 1.87 -5.86 10.77
N ALA A 89 1.65 -5.42 12.02
CA ALA A 89 1.70 -4.01 12.39
C ALA A 89 3.08 -3.38 12.10
N ARG A 90 4.18 -4.11 12.40
CA ARG A 90 5.54 -3.64 12.10
C ARG A 90 5.82 -3.62 10.60
N SER A 91 5.36 -4.61 9.83
CA SER A 91 5.52 -4.61 8.38
C SER A 91 4.80 -3.44 7.70
N LEU A 92 3.58 -3.11 8.18
CA LEU A 92 2.87 -1.90 7.75
C LEU A 92 3.68 -0.63 8.07
N GLY A 93 4.13 -0.49 9.33
CA GLY A 93 4.97 0.64 9.73
C GLY A 93 6.22 0.77 8.89
N HIS A 94 6.97 -0.32 8.74
CA HIS A 94 8.20 -0.35 7.95
C HIS A 94 7.94 0.03 6.48
N PHE A 95 6.85 -0.47 5.88
CA PHE A 95 6.49 -0.14 4.52
C PHE A 95 6.23 1.36 4.36
N PHE A 96 5.45 1.97 5.25
CA PHE A 96 5.15 3.40 5.17
C PHE A 96 6.32 4.30 5.63
N ASP A 97 7.22 3.83 6.48
CA ASP A 97 8.40 4.61 6.86
C ASP A 97 9.44 4.71 5.73
N GLN A 98 9.38 3.83 4.72
CA GLN A 98 10.29 3.86 3.57
C GLN A 98 9.93 4.99 2.59
N PRO A 99 10.83 5.97 2.35
CA PRO A 99 10.54 7.08 1.43
C PRO A 99 10.24 6.64 0.00
N GLY A 100 10.84 5.54 -0.46
CA GLY A 100 10.59 4.99 -1.79
C GLY A 100 9.15 4.51 -1.98
N ASN A 101 8.56 3.89 -0.95
CA ASN A 101 7.17 3.44 -1.01
C ASN A 101 6.20 4.62 -0.96
N GLN A 102 6.51 5.63 -0.13
CA GLN A 102 5.74 6.87 -0.08
C GLN A 102 5.72 7.57 -1.44
N GLN A 103 6.89 7.69 -2.09
CA GLN A 103 6.98 8.25 -3.44
C GLN A 103 6.21 7.42 -4.47
N ALA A 104 6.28 6.09 -4.39
CA ALA A 104 5.54 5.22 -5.31
C ALA A 104 4.02 5.39 -5.17
N ILE A 105 3.51 5.55 -3.94
CA ILE A 105 2.10 5.87 -3.69
C ILE A 105 1.76 7.22 -4.31
N ASP A 106 2.56 8.25 -4.06
CA ASP A 106 2.32 9.59 -4.60
C ASP A 106 2.30 9.59 -6.14
N ASP A 107 3.22 8.85 -6.77
CA ASP A 107 3.28 8.70 -8.23
C ASP A 107 2.01 8.04 -8.79
N LEU A 108 1.46 7.03 -8.10
CA LEU A 108 0.21 6.37 -8.51
C LEU A 108 -0.97 7.34 -8.44
N LEU A 109 -1.08 8.09 -7.36
CA LEU A 109 -2.15 9.09 -7.17
C LEU A 109 -2.04 10.22 -8.20
N GLN A 110 -0.82 10.73 -8.45
CA GLN A 110 -0.56 11.75 -9.46
C GLN A 110 -0.86 11.29 -10.89
N ARG A 111 -0.66 9.99 -11.18
CA ARG A 111 -0.98 9.36 -12.47
C ARG A 111 -2.47 9.05 -12.65
N GLY A 112 -3.31 9.45 -11.69
CA GLY A 112 -4.76 9.42 -11.82
C GLY A 112 -5.45 8.22 -11.19
N VAL A 113 -4.77 7.45 -10.34
CA VAL A 113 -5.44 6.45 -9.49
C VAL A 113 -6.28 7.18 -8.44
N ARG A 114 -7.55 6.79 -8.29
CA ARG A 114 -8.52 7.40 -7.36
C ARG A 114 -9.12 6.34 -6.45
N ILE A 115 -9.15 6.66 -5.16
CA ILE A 115 -9.78 5.84 -4.13
C ILE A 115 -11.13 6.47 -3.81
N GLY A 116 -12.22 5.78 -4.16
CA GLY A 116 -13.57 6.35 -4.17
C GLY A 116 -14.40 6.15 -2.89
N ASP A 117 -13.92 5.32 -1.96
CA ASP A 117 -14.65 4.84 -0.79
C ASP A 117 -14.09 5.36 0.54
N ALA A 118 -13.38 6.49 0.53
CA ALA A 118 -12.83 7.09 1.73
C ALA A 118 -13.93 7.46 2.73
N HIS A 119 -13.70 7.15 4.01
CA HIS A 119 -14.64 7.42 5.10
C HIS A 119 -13.91 7.72 6.41
N PRO A 120 -14.59 8.36 7.40
CA PRO A 120 -14.00 8.56 8.71
C PRO A 120 -13.65 7.23 9.39
N PRO A 121 -12.61 7.19 10.24
CA PRO A 121 -12.27 5.99 11.00
C PRO A 121 -13.44 5.45 11.82
N SER A 122 -13.43 4.15 12.05
CA SER A 122 -14.45 3.46 12.85
C SER A 122 -14.59 4.12 14.23
N PRO A 123 -15.82 4.37 14.72
CA PRO A 123 -16.05 4.91 16.07
C PRO A 123 -15.40 4.06 17.17
N LYS A 124 -15.26 2.74 16.95
CA LYS A 124 -14.60 1.80 17.88
C LYS A 124 -13.13 2.13 18.11
N LEU A 125 -12.48 2.79 17.15
CA LEU A 125 -11.09 3.22 17.31
C LEU A 125 -10.96 4.23 18.45
N ARG A 126 -11.95 5.11 18.64
CA ARG A 126 -11.94 6.10 19.73
C ARG A 126 -11.93 5.44 21.11
N GLU A 127 -12.69 4.36 21.29
CA GLU A 127 -12.72 3.59 22.53
C GLU A 127 -11.40 2.86 22.78
N ALA A 128 -10.73 2.43 21.71
CA ALA A 128 -9.47 1.70 21.78
C ALA A 128 -8.23 2.60 22.00
N LEU A 129 -8.33 3.91 21.71
CA LEU A 129 -7.25 4.90 21.83
C LEU A 129 -7.26 5.60 23.21
N SER A 130 -7.08 4.82 24.28
CA SER A 130 -6.78 5.38 25.60
C SER A 130 -5.27 5.59 25.77
N PHE A 131 -4.86 6.53 26.63
CA PHE A 131 -3.44 6.75 26.92
C PHE A 131 -2.73 5.47 27.41
N ALA A 132 -3.41 4.68 28.26
CA ALA A 132 -2.89 3.43 28.77
C ALA A 132 -2.69 2.37 27.67
N SER A 133 -3.66 2.22 26.76
CA SER A 133 -3.57 1.25 25.66
C SER A 133 -2.50 1.62 24.64
N VAL A 134 -2.31 2.92 24.36
CA VAL A 134 -1.24 3.39 23.48
C VAL A 134 0.13 3.13 24.10
N LEU A 135 0.33 3.42 25.39
CA LEU A 135 1.60 3.16 26.06
C LEU A 135 1.98 1.68 26.09
N GLN A 136 1.01 0.80 26.38
CA GLN A 136 1.23 -0.65 26.33
C GLN A 136 1.65 -1.09 24.93
N ASP A 137 1.12 -0.45 23.89
CA ASP A 137 1.41 -0.80 22.51
C ASP A 137 2.77 -0.34 22.02
N MET A 138 3.34 0.71 22.61
CA MET A 138 4.59 1.32 22.16
C MET A 138 5.85 0.50 22.52
N ASP A 139 5.70 -0.68 23.16
CA ASP A 139 6.79 -1.59 23.54
C ASP A 139 7.98 -0.85 24.23
N ILE A 140 7.69 0.20 25.00
CA ILE A 140 8.73 1.03 25.63
C ILE A 140 9.41 0.22 26.74
N PRO A 141 10.73 -0.07 26.63
CA PRO A 141 11.43 -0.82 27.66
C PRO A 141 11.48 -0.02 28.97
N LYS A 142 11.10 -0.65 30.10
CA LYS A 142 11.09 -0.14 31.50
C LYS A 142 9.82 0.62 31.99
N VAL A 143 8.64 0.33 31.47
CA VAL A 143 7.36 0.72 32.11
C VAL A 143 6.49 -0.49 32.52
N THR A 144 6.99 -1.70 32.30
CA THR A 144 6.48 -2.96 32.88
C THR A 144 7.63 -3.64 33.59
#